data_AF-G4Z4Y4-F1
#
_entry.id   AF-G4Z4Y4-F1
#
_cell.length_a   1.000
_cell.length_b   1.000
_cell.length_c   1.000
_cell.angle_alpha   90.00
_cell.angle_beta   90.00
_cell.angle_gamma   90.00
#
_symmetry.space_group_name_H-M   'P 1'
#
loop_
_entity.id
_entity.type
_entity.pdbx_description
1 polymer ?
#
loop_
_entity_poly.entity_id
_entity_poly.type
_entity_poly.pdbx_seq_one_letter_code
_entity_poly.pdbx_strand_id
1 'polypeptide(L)'
;MRTNALIAPTEADAASSSALDYLVVFSETWQSPTQSEATLRGLFEDATTSAAAAYVQAPMYCAFSKENSSACDKVEQLDGYSGNDILYERDEYWNKAAKIPDQASVLLMGSELDPVTPSKYAEALLGALDGDKKELVTFKYTAGGNLLDSNTADTLCGLSLLTSFAQGAGDLSKLNKTCVEGALNWTVPHDYQYSFMSTDDVYDGELDENLVK
;
A
#
# COMPACT_ATOMS: atom_id res chain seq x y z
N MET A 1 29.16 20.23 -3.95
CA MET A 1 30.03 19.11 -3.53
C MET A 1 29.35 17.82 -3.91
N ARG A 2 29.98 16.97 -4.73
CA ARG A 2 29.48 15.63 -5.04
C ARG A 2 29.88 14.70 -3.89
N THR A 3 28.93 14.36 -3.03
CA THR A 3 29.11 13.27 -2.07
C THR A 3 28.68 11.99 -2.78
N ASN A 4 29.63 11.31 -3.42
CA ASN A 4 29.49 9.91 -3.77
C ASN A 4 29.50 9.10 -2.46
N ALA A 5 28.36 9.03 -1.79
CA ALA A 5 28.11 7.95 -0.85
C ALA A 5 27.74 6.73 -1.69
N LEU A 6 28.74 5.90 -2.02
CA LEU A 6 28.49 4.50 -2.33
C LEU A 6 27.88 3.90 -1.06
N ILE A 7 26.54 3.84 -1.01
CA ILE A 7 25.82 3.09 0.01
C ILE A 7 26.23 1.64 -0.24
N ALA A 8 27.02 1.07 0.67
CA ALA A 8 27.30 -0.34 0.65
C ALA A 8 25.96 -1.08 0.75
N PRO A 9 25.70 -2.10 -0.08
CA PRO A 9 24.45 -2.86 0.02
C PRO A 9 24.31 -3.39 1.45
N THR A 10 23.17 -3.09 2.04
CA THR A 10 22.77 -3.53 3.38
C THR A 10 22.43 -5.02 3.34
N GLU A 11 22.37 -5.70 4.50
CA GLU A 11 21.82 -7.08 4.55
C GLU A 11 20.39 -7.15 4.02
N ALA A 12 19.62 -6.04 4.08
CA ALA A 12 18.29 -5.94 3.48
C ALA A 12 18.33 -5.97 1.94
N ASP A 13 19.36 -5.37 1.32
CA ASP A 13 19.55 -5.45 -0.13
C ASP A 13 19.89 -6.88 -0.59
N ALA A 14 20.60 -7.64 0.26
CA ALA A 14 20.88 -9.06 0.03
C ALA A 14 19.66 -9.99 0.26
N ALA A 15 18.61 -9.51 0.92
CA ALA A 15 17.39 -10.25 1.23
C ALA A 15 16.21 -9.95 0.28
N SER A 16 16.37 -9.03 -0.67
CA SER A 16 15.30 -8.69 -1.62
C SER A 16 15.28 -9.68 -2.81
N SER A 17 14.14 -10.32 -3.05
CA SER A 17 13.93 -11.23 -4.19
C SER A 17 12.68 -10.81 -4.93
N SER A 18 12.84 -10.20 -6.11
CA SER A 18 11.70 -9.81 -6.96
C SER A 18 10.86 -11.02 -7.36
N ALA A 19 11.47 -12.19 -7.52
CA ALA A 19 10.74 -13.42 -7.82
C ALA A 19 9.83 -13.85 -6.66
N LEU A 20 10.30 -13.73 -5.41
CA LEU A 20 9.48 -14.01 -4.22
C LEU A 20 8.37 -12.97 -4.06
N ASP A 21 8.70 -11.69 -4.27
CA ASP A 21 7.73 -10.60 -4.22
C ASP A 21 6.58 -10.81 -5.23
N TYR A 22 6.92 -11.09 -6.49
CA TYR A 22 5.91 -11.39 -7.52
C TYR A 22 5.14 -12.68 -7.24
N LEU A 23 5.78 -13.72 -6.70
CA LEU A 23 5.07 -14.94 -6.28
C LEU A 23 3.99 -14.60 -5.24
N VAL A 24 4.33 -13.84 -4.19
CA VAL A 24 3.38 -13.44 -3.14
C VAL A 24 2.28 -12.54 -3.73
N VAL A 25 2.64 -11.48 -4.45
CA VAL A 25 1.67 -10.53 -5.03
C VAL A 25 0.69 -11.24 -5.97
N PHE A 26 1.19 -12.04 -6.91
CA PHE A 26 0.35 -12.73 -7.90
C PHE A 26 -0.46 -13.88 -7.31
N SER A 27 0.03 -14.52 -6.24
CA SER A 27 -0.69 -15.63 -5.61
C SER A 27 -1.71 -15.15 -4.59
N GLU A 28 -1.45 -14.06 -3.86
CA GLU A 28 -2.25 -13.66 -2.70
C GLU A 28 -3.17 -12.46 -2.97
N THR A 29 -2.74 -11.53 -3.82
CA THR A 29 -3.42 -10.23 -3.98
C THR A 29 -4.00 -9.99 -5.36
N TRP A 30 -3.47 -10.66 -6.39
CA TRP A 30 -3.89 -10.41 -7.75
C TRP A 30 -5.24 -11.03 -8.05
N GLN A 31 -6.13 -10.25 -8.65
CA GLN A 31 -7.44 -10.74 -9.05
C GLN A 31 -7.32 -11.72 -10.21
N SER A 32 -7.94 -12.90 -10.07
CA SER A 32 -7.98 -13.93 -11.10
C SER A 32 -9.43 -14.34 -11.40
N PRO A 33 -9.85 -14.42 -12.68
CA PRO A 33 -9.03 -14.13 -13.86
C PRO A 33 -8.61 -12.65 -13.94
N THR A 34 -7.43 -12.40 -14.50
CA THR A 34 -6.92 -11.03 -14.63
C THR A 34 -7.81 -10.23 -15.58
N GLN A 35 -8.01 -8.95 -15.26
CA GLN A 35 -8.68 -8.02 -16.16
C GLN A 35 -7.77 -7.70 -17.36
N SER A 36 -8.35 -7.18 -18.45
CA SER A 36 -7.57 -6.75 -19.60
C SER A 36 -6.68 -5.55 -19.27
N GLU A 37 -5.53 -5.42 -19.94
CA GLU A 37 -4.64 -4.27 -19.75
C GLU A 37 -5.37 -2.94 -19.94
N ALA A 38 -6.25 -2.84 -20.96
CA ALA A 38 -7.04 -1.65 -21.22
C ALA A 38 -7.97 -1.29 -20.06
N THR A 39 -8.58 -2.29 -19.41
CA THR A 39 -9.42 -2.09 -18.23
C THR A 39 -8.59 -1.62 -17.04
N LEU A 40 -7.46 -2.28 -16.76
CA LEU A 40 -6.57 -1.91 -15.66
C LEU A 40 -5.99 -0.51 -15.85
N ARG A 41 -5.67 -0.13 -17.09
CA ARG A 41 -5.21 1.22 -17.45
C ARG A 41 -6.31 2.26 -17.22
N GLY A 42 -7.54 1.98 -17.66
CA GLY A 42 -8.67 2.87 -17.42
C GLY A 42 -8.93 3.11 -15.93
N LEU A 43 -8.82 2.07 -15.10
CA LEU A 43 -8.94 2.21 -13.64
C LEU A 43 -7.82 3.07 -13.03
N PHE A 44 -6.60 2.96 -13.55
CA PHE A 44 -5.47 3.78 -13.12
C PHE A 44 -5.67 5.26 -13.49
N GLU A 45 -6.13 5.53 -14.71
CA GLU A 45 -6.33 6.89 -15.23
C GLU A 45 -7.56 7.60 -14.63
N ASP A 46 -8.59 6.85 -14.22
CA ASP A 46 -9.81 7.39 -13.57
C ASP A 46 -9.60 7.71 -12.08
N ALA A 47 -8.57 7.15 -11.45
CA ALA A 47 -8.29 7.38 -10.03
C ALA A 47 -7.68 8.77 -9.80
N THR A 48 -8.23 9.53 -8.86
CA THR A 48 -7.69 10.84 -8.45
C THR A 48 -6.25 10.75 -7.92
N THR A 49 -5.93 9.65 -7.24
CA THR A 49 -4.60 9.29 -6.78
C THR A 49 -4.42 7.78 -6.95
N SER A 50 -3.35 7.37 -7.62
CA SER A 50 -2.99 5.96 -7.76
C SER A 50 -1.47 5.82 -7.80
N ALA A 51 -0.93 5.09 -6.84
CA ALA A 51 0.51 4.82 -6.77
C ALA A 51 0.94 3.59 -7.58
N ALA A 52 0.00 2.73 -8.00
CA ALA A 52 0.31 1.44 -8.61
C ALA A 52 -0.30 1.30 -10.01
N ALA A 53 0.55 1.30 -11.03
CA ALA A 53 0.19 1.06 -12.42
C ALA A 53 -0.02 -0.44 -12.70
N ALA A 54 -1.00 -1.09 -12.07
CA ALA A 54 -1.21 -2.55 -12.16
C ALA A 54 -1.21 -3.08 -13.61
N TYR A 55 -1.70 -2.31 -14.58
CA TYR A 55 -1.68 -2.68 -16.00
C TYR A 55 -0.28 -3.04 -16.52
N VAL A 56 0.82 -2.47 -16.00
CA VAL A 56 2.19 -2.82 -16.43
C VAL A 56 2.64 -4.18 -15.92
N GLN A 57 1.99 -4.70 -14.87
CA GLN A 57 2.31 -5.98 -14.26
C GLN A 57 1.49 -7.13 -14.85
N ALA A 58 0.45 -6.86 -15.62
CA ALA A 58 -0.42 -7.89 -16.20
C ALA A 58 0.35 -8.92 -17.07
N PRO A 59 1.31 -8.53 -17.94
CA PRO A 59 2.13 -9.51 -18.67
C PRO A 59 2.95 -10.41 -17.74
N MET A 60 3.50 -9.85 -16.67
CA MET A 60 4.28 -10.60 -15.67
C MET A 60 3.38 -11.58 -14.90
N TYR A 61 2.18 -11.14 -14.50
CA TYR A 61 1.19 -12.02 -13.90
C TYR A 61 0.85 -13.19 -14.83
N CYS A 62 0.61 -12.93 -16.11
CA CYS A 62 0.30 -13.98 -17.09
C CYS A 62 1.47 -14.96 -17.27
N ALA A 63 2.72 -14.47 -17.23
CA ALA A 63 3.92 -15.32 -17.28
C ALA A 63 4.02 -16.25 -16.05
N PHE A 64 3.78 -15.72 -14.85
CA PHE A 64 3.84 -16.46 -13.59
C PHE A 64 2.68 -17.43 -13.42
N SER A 65 1.47 -17.00 -13.76
CA SER A 65 0.24 -17.77 -13.51
C SER A 65 -0.06 -18.82 -14.56
N LYS A 66 0.42 -18.63 -15.80
CA LYS A 66 -0.05 -19.39 -16.97
C LYS A 66 -1.57 -19.42 -17.07
N GLU A 67 -2.23 -18.37 -16.57
CA GLU A 67 -3.68 -18.29 -16.52
C GLU A 67 -4.26 -18.41 -17.93
N ASN A 68 -5.19 -19.34 -18.12
CA ASN A 68 -5.92 -19.51 -19.36
C ASN A 68 -7.12 -18.55 -19.39
N SER A 69 -6.86 -17.29 -19.75
CA SER A 69 -7.87 -16.25 -19.87
C SER A 69 -7.64 -15.39 -21.11
N SER A 70 -8.72 -14.85 -21.66
CA SER A 70 -8.65 -13.96 -22.84
C SER A 70 -7.80 -12.71 -22.66
N ALA A 71 -7.47 -12.34 -21.41
CA ALA A 71 -6.54 -11.27 -21.10
C ALA A 71 -5.08 -11.75 -21.27
N CYS A 72 -4.74 -12.94 -20.75
CA CYS A 72 -3.41 -13.52 -20.87
C CYS A 72 -3.10 -14.10 -22.25
N ASP A 73 -4.10 -14.61 -22.97
CA ASP A 73 -3.96 -15.13 -24.34
C ASP A 73 -3.51 -14.08 -25.35
N LYS A 74 -3.66 -12.79 -25.01
CA LYS A 74 -3.25 -11.66 -25.86
C LYS A 74 -1.82 -11.17 -25.58
N VAL A 75 -1.13 -11.75 -24.60
CA VAL A 75 0.23 -11.37 -24.25
C VAL A 75 1.19 -12.11 -25.17
N GLU A 76 1.48 -11.53 -26.33
CA GLU A 76 2.34 -12.10 -27.39
C GLU A 76 3.72 -12.55 -26.87
N GLN A 77 4.25 -11.91 -25.83
CA GLN A 77 5.55 -12.24 -25.24
C GLN A 77 5.58 -13.63 -24.56
N LEU A 78 4.42 -14.26 -24.36
CA LEU A 78 4.31 -15.60 -23.77
C LEU A 78 4.28 -16.73 -24.82
N ASP A 79 4.19 -16.40 -26.10
CA ASP A 79 4.17 -17.39 -27.18
C ASP A 79 5.49 -18.18 -27.20
N GLY A 80 5.40 -19.47 -26.89
CA GLY A 80 6.56 -20.38 -26.84
C GLY A 80 7.34 -20.41 -25.52
N TYR A 81 6.89 -19.68 -24.48
CA TYR A 81 7.47 -19.78 -23.14
C TYR A 81 7.14 -21.13 -22.49
N SER A 82 8.15 -21.97 -22.26
CA SER A 82 8.00 -23.35 -21.75
C SER A 82 8.11 -23.50 -20.23
N GLY A 83 8.30 -22.41 -19.48
CA GLY A 83 8.34 -22.47 -18.02
C GLY A 83 7.01 -22.92 -17.41
N ASN A 84 7.08 -23.54 -16.23
CA ASN A 84 5.89 -23.85 -15.43
C ASN A 84 5.34 -22.57 -14.77
N ASP A 85 4.12 -22.66 -14.27
CA ASP A 85 3.55 -21.67 -13.39
C ASP A 85 4.30 -21.59 -12.05
N ILE A 86 4.32 -20.39 -11.47
CA ILE A 86 4.94 -20.05 -10.19
C ILE A 86 3.88 -19.29 -9.39
N LEU A 87 2.89 -20.04 -8.90
CA LEU A 87 1.85 -19.56 -8.00
C LEU A 87 1.65 -20.55 -6.85
N TYR A 88 1.12 -20.06 -5.73
CA TYR A 88 0.55 -20.95 -4.72
C TYR A 88 -0.69 -21.64 -5.28
N GLU A 89 -0.85 -22.92 -4.95
CA GLU A 89 -2.12 -23.60 -5.20
C GLU A 89 -3.21 -22.94 -4.36
N ARG A 90 -4.33 -22.59 -5.02
CA ARG A 90 -5.48 -22.02 -4.33
C ARG A 90 -6.14 -23.11 -3.50
N ASP A 91 -6.19 -22.88 -2.21
CA ASP A 91 -6.82 -23.77 -1.25
C ASP A 91 -8.26 -23.34 -0.92
N GLU A 92 -8.82 -23.96 0.11
CA GLU A 92 -10.17 -23.63 0.58
C GLU A 92 -10.30 -22.24 1.21
N TYR A 93 -9.20 -21.52 1.49
CA TYR A 93 -9.22 -20.18 2.09
C TYR A 93 -9.07 -19.07 1.04
N TRP A 94 -8.69 -19.41 -0.18
CA TRP A 94 -8.61 -18.45 -1.29
C TRP A 94 -9.92 -17.69 -1.50
N ASN A 95 -9.83 -16.36 -1.56
CA ASN A 95 -10.96 -15.46 -1.79
C ASN A 95 -12.15 -15.70 -0.82
N LYS A 96 -11.86 -16.15 0.40
CA LYS A 96 -12.84 -16.25 1.48
C LYS A 96 -12.53 -15.23 2.56
N ALA A 97 -13.59 -14.64 3.08
CA ALA A 97 -13.51 -13.83 4.27
C ALA A 97 -12.95 -14.66 5.44
N ALA A 98 -11.99 -14.10 6.16
CA ALA A 98 -11.52 -14.70 7.40
C ALA A 98 -12.60 -14.58 8.48
N LYS A 99 -12.87 -15.69 9.17
CA LYS A 99 -13.69 -15.70 10.37
C LYS A 99 -12.87 -15.24 11.56
N ILE A 100 -13.39 -14.27 12.30
CA ILE A 100 -12.82 -13.80 13.56
C ILE A 100 -13.16 -14.85 14.64
N PRO A 101 -12.15 -15.51 15.25
CA PRO A 101 -12.39 -16.44 16.35
C PRO A 101 -13.08 -15.76 17.53
N ASP A 102 -13.89 -16.50 18.29
CA ASP A 102 -14.65 -15.94 19.42
C ASP A 102 -13.76 -15.28 20.48
N GLN A 103 -12.53 -15.74 20.65
CA GLN A 103 -11.53 -15.19 21.58
C GLN A 103 -10.71 -14.03 21.00
N ALA A 104 -10.88 -13.70 19.72
CA ALA A 104 -10.09 -12.70 19.03
C ALA A 104 -10.91 -11.45 18.69
N SER A 105 -10.19 -10.39 18.34
CA SER A 105 -10.73 -9.15 17.80
C SER A 105 -9.79 -8.63 16.73
N VAL A 106 -10.31 -7.76 15.86
CA VAL A 106 -9.56 -7.17 14.76
C VAL A 106 -9.58 -5.65 14.87
N LEU A 107 -8.40 -5.05 14.97
CA LEU A 107 -8.21 -3.62 14.77
C LEU A 107 -7.71 -3.40 13.34
N LEU A 108 -8.53 -2.72 12.52
CA LEU A 108 -8.12 -2.18 11.24
C LEU A 108 -7.81 -0.69 11.40
N MET A 109 -6.78 -0.24 10.69
CA MET A 109 -6.38 1.16 10.64
C MET A 109 -6.29 1.58 9.18
N GLY A 110 -6.98 2.66 8.83
CA GLY A 110 -7.04 3.17 7.46
C GLY A 110 -6.77 4.67 7.41
N SER A 111 -6.40 5.16 6.23
CA SER A 111 -6.01 6.55 5.99
C SER A 111 -6.78 7.09 4.79
N GLU A 112 -7.40 8.27 4.91
CA GLU A 112 -8.17 8.87 3.80
C GLU A 112 -7.29 9.45 2.69
N LEU A 113 -6.04 9.81 3.00
CA LEU A 113 -5.08 10.35 2.03
C LEU A 113 -4.04 9.32 1.58
N ASP A 114 -4.33 8.02 1.71
CA ASP A 114 -3.43 6.95 1.28
C ASP A 114 -3.57 6.69 -0.24
N PRO A 115 -2.54 6.99 -1.05
CA PRO A 115 -2.59 6.78 -2.50
C PRO A 115 -2.29 5.32 -2.92
N VAL A 116 -1.83 4.49 -1.99
CA VAL A 116 -1.49 3.08 -2.23
C VAL A 116 -2.65 2.18 -1.81
N THR A 117 -3.19 2.41 -0.60
CA THR A 117 -4.34 1.66 -0.05
C THR A 117 -5.49 2.60 0.33
N PRO A 118 -6.29 3.08 -0.66
CA PRO A 118 -7.41 3.96 -0.40
C PRO A 118 -8.40 3.44 0.66
N SER A 119 -8.91 4.33 1.52
CA SER A 119 -9.78 3.98 2.68
C SER A 119 -10.95 3.05 2.35
N LYS A 120 -11.55 3.18 1.14
CA LYS A 120 -12.63 2.29 0.68
C LYS A 120 -12.29 0.80 0.75
N TYR A 121 -11.01 0.43 0.60
CA TYR A 121 -10.57 -0.96 0.69
C TYR A 121 -10.47 -1.44 2.14
N ALA A 122 -10.13 -0.57 3.09
CA ALA A 122 -10.20 -0.90 4.51
C ALA A 122 -11.64 -1.10 4.99
N GLU A 123 -12.57 -0.28 4.49
CA GLU A 123 -14.02 -0.45 4.72
C GLU A 123 -14.53 -1.76 4.12
N ALA A 124 -14.13 -2.07 2.89
CA ALA A 124 -14.48 -3.33 2.23
C ALA A 124 -13.92 -4.55 3.00
N LEU A 125 -12.67 -4.48 3.47
CA LEU A 125 -12.06 -5.53 4.29
C LEU A 125 -12.80 -5.70 5.62
N LEU A 126 -13.10 -4.60 6.32
CA LEU A 126 -13.89 -4.63 7.55
C LEU A 126 -15.25 -5.30 7.30
N GLY A 127 -15.94 -4.93 6.21
CA GLY A 127 -17.23 -5.50 5.83
C GLY A 127 -17.15 -6.99 5.51
N ALA A 128 -16.08 -7.43 4.86
CA ALA A 128 -15.88 -8.83 4.47
C ALA A 128 -15.65 -9.76 5.66
N LEU A 129 -14.89 -9.34 6.69
CA LEU A 129 -14.55 -10.20 7.85
C LEU A 129 -15.80 -10.79 8.53
N ASP A 130 -15.80 -12.09 8.79
CA ASP A 130 -16.92 -12.78 9.44
C ASP A 130 -16.77 -12.70 10.97
N GLY A 131 -17.57 -11.84 11.60
CA GLY A 131 -17.61 -11.62 13.04
C GLY A 131 -17.74 -10.15 13.43
N ASP A 132 -18.23 -9.91 14.65
CA ASP A 132 -18.59 -8.55 15.12
C ASP A 132 -17.48 -7.87 15.93
N LYS A 133 -16.46 -8.61 16.40
CA LYS A 133 -15.34 -8.08 17.20
C LYS A 133 -14.30 -7.42 16.31
N LYS A 134 -14.71 -6.41 15.57
CA LYS A 134 -13.86 -5.66 14.64
C LYS A 134 -14.13 -4.17 14.72
N GLU A 135 -13.07 -3.38 14.58
CA GLU A 135 -13.19 -1.93 14.48
C GLU A 135 -12.21 -1.38 13.45
N LEU A 136 -12.67 -0.41 12.65
CA LEU A 136 -11.83 0.39 11.76
C LEU A 136 -11.64 1.78 12.39
N VAL A 137 -10.39 2.15 12.63
CA VAL A 137 -10.01 3.53 12.97
C VAL A 137 -9.48 4.21 11.72
N THR A 138 -10.16 5.26 11.27
CA THR A 138 -9.79 6.02 10.08
C THR A 138 -9.09 7.32 10.44
N PHE A 139 -7.89 7.52 9.90
CA PHE A 139 -7.13 8.76 10.00
C PHE A 139 -7.44 9.64 8.79
N LYS A 140 -8.00 10.82 9.05
CA LYS A 140 -8.50 11.69 7.99
C LYS A 140 -7.41 12.36 7.16
N TYR A 141 -6.25 12.63 7.75
CA TYR A 141 -5.26 13.57 7.21
C TYR A 141 -3.86 13.01 7.12
N THR A 142 -3.77 11.72 6.81
CA THR A 142 -2.51 10.99 6.77
C THR A 142 -2.42 10.12 5.53
N ALA A 143 -1.21 9.87 5.04
CA ALA A 143 -0.95 8.92 3.97
C ALA A 143 -0.28 7.65 4.53
N GLY A 144 -0.74 6.47 4.12
CA GLY A 144 -0.11 5.20 4.49
C GLY A 144 -0.33 4.75 5.94
N GLY A 145 0.62 3.95 6.43
CA GLY A 145 0.64 3.38 7.78
C GLY A 145 1.12 4.38 8.83
N ASN A 146 0.22 4.89 9.67
CA ASN A 146 0.50 5.85 10.74
C ASN A 146 1.18 5.24 11.97
N LEU A 147 2.16 4.35 11.79
CA LEU A 147 2.84 3.72 12.93
C LEU A 147 4.00 4.59 13.41
N LEU A 148 4.91 4.96 12.52
CA LEU A 148 6.11 5.72 12.84
C LEU A 148 6.35 6.81 11.78
N ASP A 149 6.88 7.95 12.20
CA ASP A 149 7.37 8.96 11.28
C ASP A 149 8.67 8.44 10.64
N SER A 150 8.72 8.37 9.31
CA SER A 150 9.88 7.82 8.61
C SER A 150 11.12 8.70 8.67
N ASN A 151 10.97 10.00 8.98
CA ASN A 151 12.08 10.95 9.07
C ASN A 151 12.63 11.04 10.49
N THR A 152 11.76 11.05 11.50
CA THR A 152 12.17 11.26 12.90
C THR A 152 12.17 9.98 13.74
N ALA A 153 11.58 8.89 13.24
CA ALA A 153 11.26 7.68 13.99
C ALA A 153 10.33 7.92 15.20
N ASP A 154 9.67 9.08 15.25
CA ASP A 154 8.71 9.37 16.31
C ASP A 154 7.48 8.49 16.19
N THR A 155 6.88 8.21 17.35
CA THR A 155 5.64 7.44 17.45
C THR A 155 4.47 8.26 16.89
N LEU A 156 3.81 7.72 15.86
CA LEU A 156 2.56 8.28 15.35
C LEU A 156 1.34 7.66 16.06
N CYS A 157 0.17 8.22 15.80
CA CYS A 157 -1.06 7.81 16.49
C CYS A 157 -1.40 6.32 16.28
N GLY A 158 -1.12 5.75 15.11
CA GLY A 158 -1.37 4.34 14.83
C GLY A 158 -0.56 3.40 15.74
N LEU A 159 0.68 3.74 16.09
CA LEU A 159 1.46 2.93 17.05
C LEU A 159 0.93 3.09 18.47
N SER A 160 0.43 4.27 18.84
CA SER A 160 -0.24 4.49 20.13
C SER A 160 -1.52 3.65 20.24
N LEU A 161 -2.32 3.60 19.16
CA LEU A 161 -3.51 2.75 19.08
C LEU A 161 -3.17 1.27 19.18
N LEU A 162 -2.21 0.80 18.37
CA LEU A 162 -1.73 -0.59 18.41
C LEU A 162 -1.24 -0.97 19.82
N THR A 163 -0.52 -0.07 20.49
CA THR A 163 -0.06 -0.27 21.86
C THR A 163 -1.25 -0.40 22.82
N SER A 164 -2.24 0.48 22.74
CA SER A 164 -3.44 0.41 23.59
C SER A 164 -4.27 -0.85 23.34
N PHE A 165 -4.36 -1.30 22.08
CA PHE A 165 -5.02 -2.54 21.69
C PHE A 165 -4.33 -3.75 22.33
N ALA A 166 -2.99 -3.81 22.24
CA ALA A 166 -2.20 -4.88 22.85
C ALA A 166 -2.30 -4.87 24.38
N GLN A 167 -2.17 -3.69 25.02
CA GLN A 167 -2.33 -3.52 26.46
C GLN A 167 -3.73 -3.89 26.95
N GLY A 168 -4.75 -3.63 26.12
CA GLY A 168 -6.14 -4.03 26.35
C GLY A 168 -6.41 -5.51 26.09
N ALA A 169 -5.40 -6.31 25.73
CA ALA A 169 -5.54 -7.71 25.32
C ALA A 169 -6.55 -7.91 24.17
N GLY A 170 -6.55 -6.99 23.21
CA GLY A 170 -7.47 -6.99 22.08
C GLY A 170 -8.86 -6.43 22.39
N ASP A 171 -9.13 -5.95 23.59
CA ASP A 171 -10.42 -5.35 23.92
C ASP A 171 -10.60 -3.99 23.23
N LEU A 172 -11.41 -3.97 22.17
CA LEU A 172 -11.67 -2.78 21.34
C LEU A 172 -12.26 -1.61 22.16
N SER A 173 -12.95 -1.88 23.26
CA SER A 173 -13.50 -0.84 24.15
C SER A 173 -12.42 -0.08 24.93
N LYS A 174 -11.20 -0.62 25.00
CA LYS A 174 -10.05 -0.02 25.69
C LYS A 174 -9.10 0.75 24.78
N LEU A 175 -9.42 0.85 23.50
CA LEU A 175 -8.62 1.61 22.54
C LEU A 175 -8.49 3.07 22.98
N ASN A 176 -7.26 3.55 23.06
CA ASN A 176 -6.99 4.96 23.31
C ASN A 176 -6.98 5.72 21.98
N LYS A 177 -8.09 6.41 21.68
CA LYS A 177 -8.30 7.14 20.42
C LYS A 177 -8.05 8.65 20.53
N THR A 178 -7.45 9.12 21.62
CA THR A 178 -7.28 10.58 21.86
C THR A 178 -6.43 11.28 20.81
N CYS A 179 -5.59 10.55 20.07
CA CYS A 179 -4.73 11.10 19.02
C CYS A 179 -5.32 11.02 17.60
N VAL A 180 -6.51 10.41 17.42
CA VAL A 180 -7.11 10.17 16.09
C VAL A 180 -7.59 11.47 15.46
N GLU A 181 -8.03 12.42 16.29
CA GLU A 181 -8.37 13.76 15.82
C GLU A 181 -7.08 14.55 15.56
N GLY A 182 -6.87 14.91 14.30
CA GLY A 182 -5.81 15.79 13.85
C GLY A 182 -6.36 16.84 12.90
N ALA A 183 -5.64 17.94 12.76
CA ALA A 183 -5.87 18.92 11.70
C ALA A 183 -4.83 18.70 10.59
N LEU A 184 -5.28 18.76 9.34
CA LEU A 184 -4.37 18.76 8.20
C LEU A 184 -3.53 20.04 8.24
N ASN A 185 -2.22 19.89 8.35
CA ASN A 185 -1.28 21.00 8.26
C ASN A 185 -0.54 20.94 6.92
N TRP A 186 -0.90 21.84 6.02
CA TRP A 186 -0.26 21.99 4.70
C TRP A 186 1.00 22.88 4.75
N THR A 187 1.45 23.35 5.91
CA THR A 187 2.69 24.12 5.97
C THR A 187 3.89 23.21 5.72
N VAL A 188 4.45 23.29 4.51
CA VAL A 188 5.72 22.64 4.16
C VAL A 188 6.87 23.40 4.84
N PRO A 189 7.84 22.76 5.50
CA PRO A 189 8.99 23.48 6.06
C PRO A 189 9.86 24.10 4.96
N HIS A 190 10.34 25.34 5.15
CA HIS A 190 11.13 26.07 4.14
C HIS A 190 12.29 25.28 3.55
N ASP A 191 12.99 24.48 4.37
CA ASP A 191 14.10 23.64 3.90
C ASP A 191 13.67 22.67 2.78
N TYR A 192 12.46 22.10 2.88
CA TYR A 192 11.88 21.24 1.84
C TYR A 192 11.42 22.04 0.64
N GLN A 193 10.76 23.19 0.85
CA GLN A 193 10.31 24.06 -0.23
C GLN A 193 11.49 24.47 -1.12
N TYR A 194 12.59 24.92 -0.51
CA TYR A 194 13.77 25.40 -1.22
C TYR A 194 14.56 24.27 -1.88
N SER A 195 14.71 23.14 -1.18
CA SER A 195 15.56 22.05 -1.66
C SER A 195 14.90 21.20 -2.74
N PHE A 196 13.56 21.05 -2.73
CA PHE A 196 12.84 20.20 -3.68
C PHE A 196 12.06 20.98 -4.74
N MET A 197 11.61 22.20 -4.43
CA MET A 197 10.73 22.97 -5.31
C MET A 197 11.31 24.34 -5.69
N SER A 198 12.38 24.78 -5.01
CA SER A 198 13.06 26.07 -5.25
C SER A 198 12.07 27.25 -5.30
N THR A 199 11.16 27.31 -4.33
CA THR A 199 10.14 28.36 -4.20
C THR A 199 9.88 28.70 -2.73
N ASP A 200 9.37 29.91 -2.49
CA ASP A 200 8.90 30.40 -1.20
C ASP A 200 7.42 30.04 -0.90
N ASP A 201 6.67 29.69 -1.94
CA ASP A 201 5.29 29.21 -1.83
C ASP A 201 5.07 28.01 -2.74
N VAL A 202 4.91 26.82 -2.15
CA VAL A 202 4.71 25.59 -2.91
C VAL A 202 3.34 25.48 -3.57
N TYR A 203 2.44 26.45 -3.35
CA TYR A 203 1.06 26.44 -3.84
C TYR A 203 0.78 27.42 -4.97
N ASP A 204 1.69 28.35 -5.27
CA ASP A 204 1.50 29.32 -6.35
C ASP A 204 1.96 28.79 -7.72
N GLY A 205 2.79 27.74 -7.73
CA GLY A 205 3.33 27.12 -8.94
C GLY A 205 4.49 27.90 -9.58
N GLU A 206 5.03 28.90 -8.89
CA GLU A 206 6.12 29.74 -9.36
C GLU A 206 7.47 29.24 -8.84
N LEU A 207 8.50 29.33 -9.69
CA LEU A 207 9.87 28.99 -9.35
C LEU A 207 10.63 30.27 -8.95
N ASP A 208 11.33 30.26 -7.82
CA ASP A 208 12.31 31.30 -7.50
C ASP A 208 13.70 30.89 -8.01
N GLU A 209 14.12 31.52 -9.11
CA GLU A 209 15.44 31.30 -9.72
C GLU A 209 16.61 31.54 -8.75
N ASN A 210 16.43 32.36 -7.71
CA ASN A 210 17.47 32.62 -6.71
C ASN A 210 17.66 31.45 -5.73
N LEU A 211 16.67 30.56 -5.64
CA LEU A 211 16.68 29.38 -4.77
C LEU A 211 17.07 28.10 -5.53
N VAL A 212 17.22 28.17 -6.85
CA VAL A 212 17.70 27.06 -7.68
C VAL A 212 19.17 26.78 -7.38
N LYS A 213 19.48 25.56 -6.93
CA LYS A 213 20.83 25.09 -6.61
C LYS A 213 21.49 24.32 -7.74
#